data_AF-A0A8S1YQV7-F1
#
_entry.id   AF-A0A8S1YQV7-F1
#
_cell.length_a   1.000
_cell.length_b   1.000
_cell.length_c   1.000
_cell.angle_alpha   90.00
_cell.angle_beta   90.00
_cell.angle_gamma   90.00
#
_symmetry.space_group_name_H-M   'P 1'
#
loop_
_entity.id
_entity.type
_entity.pdbx_description
1 polymer ?
#
loop_
_entity_poly.entity_id
_entity_poly.type
_entity_poly.pdbx_seq_one_letter_code
_entity_poly.pdbx_strand_id
1 'polypeptide(L)'
;MFRNRSNLDKIKFRKHICYLFNEYSEKTYFWEQIKLIQKTCIILVITNFENNVLLKTTLLGICVEAYQVLAINNKPYIISKFNNLDLQSGQICLIAIFLVATKYESQVLQNDFFSMFLQIILILLLIRLSFPFIKDILILYSKKYQLPVLTKLHSVLKQSNINLFKNIGIYVDQEFEKRKKLQMNIQKMKLILQSKYGNGKEISFTKRPILKSNTYSKTSFIEINNQQQF
;
A
#
# COMPACT_ATOMS: atom_id res chain seq x y z
N MET A 1 -4.16 -14.43 19.50
CA MET A 1 -3.85 -15.30 18.34
C MET A 1 -2.50 -15.98 18.46
N PHE A 2 -1.39 -15.24 18.62
CA PHE A 2 -0.05 -15.83 18.76
C PHE A 2 0.10 -16.83 19.93
N ARG A 3 -0.53 -16.53 21.08
CA ARG A 3 -0.51 -17.37 22.30
C ARG A 3 -1.15 -18.76 22.14
N ASN A 4 -1.99 -18.98 21.12
CA ASN A 4 -2.71 -20.25 20.92
C ASN A 4 -2.26 -20.97 19.62
N ARG A 5 -1.06 -20.64 19.11
CA ARG A 5 -0.52 -21.19 17.86
C ARG A 5 -0.43 -22.72 17.86
N SER A 6 -0.05 -23.31 18.99
CA SER A 6 0.05 -24.77 19.18
C SER A 6 -1.28 -25.50 18.95
N ASN A 7 -2.40 -24.88 19.32
CA ASN A 7 -3.74 -25.45 19.12
C ASN A 7 -4.26 -25.25 17.69
N LEU A 8 -3.78 -24.22 16.98
CA LEU A 8 -4.16 -23.88 15.61
C LEU A 8 -3.35 -24.64 14.53
N ASP A 9 -2.21 -25.21 14.90
CA ASP A 9 -1.37 -26.05 14.03
C ASP A 9 -1.95 -27.47 13.78
N LYS A 10 -3.13 -27.78 14.32
CA LYS A 10 -3.83 -29.04 14.05
C LYS A 10 -4.13 -29.19 12.54
N ILE A 11 -3.78 -30.34 11.99
CA ILE A 11 -3.76 -30.67 10.54
C ILE A 11 -5.08 -30.32 9.82
N LYS A 12 -6.23 -30.43 10.49
CA LYS A 12 -7.55 -30.10 9.91
C LYS A 12 -7.74 -28.61 9.61
N PHE A 13 -7.24 -27.71 10.47
CA PHE A 13 -7.35 -26.25 10.26
C PHE A 13 -6.28 -25.70 9.31
N ARG A 14 -5.19 -26.46 9.16
CA ARG A 14 -4.03 -26.07 8.37
C ARG A 14 -4.33 -25.90 6.87
N LYS A 15 -5.27 -26.67 6.30
CA LYS A 15 -5.56 -26.61 4.85
C LYS A 15 -6.25 -25.32 4.39
N HIS A 16 -6.99 -24.64 5.27
CA HIS A 16 -7.83 -23.50 4.87
C HIS A 16 -7.28 -22.14 5.31
N ILE A 17 -6.57 -22.05 6.44
CA ILE A 17 -6.19 -20.76 7.06
C ILE A 17 -4.67 -20.63 7.28
N CYS A 18 -3.90 -21.70 7.05
CA CYS A 18 -2.46 -21.69 7.37
C CYS A 18 -1.63 -20.71 6.55
N TYR A 19 -2.09 -20.29 5.37
CA TYR A 19 -1.41 -19.24 4.61
C TYR A 19 -1.34 -17.93 5.42
N LEU A 20 -2.46 -17.53 6.04
CA LEU A 20 -2.51 -16.35 6.91
C LEU A 20 -1.67 -16.52 8.18
N PHE A 21 -1.67 -17.72 8.77
CA PHE A 21 -0.98 -17.98 10.03
C PHE A 21 0.54 -18.17 9.91
N ASN A 22 1.03 -18.67 8.76
CA ASN A 22 2.46 -18.86 8.55
C ASN A 22 3.20 -17.53 8.33
N GLU A 23 2.52 -16.48 7.87
CA GLU A 23 3.09 -15.14 7.69
C GLU A 23 3.08 -14.32 8.99
N TYR A 24 2.38 -14.78 10.04
CA TYR A 24 2.32 -14.11 11.34
C TYR A 24 3.63 -14.28 12.12
N SER A 25 4.42 -13.20 12.15
CA SER A 25 5.60 -13.07 13.01
C SER A 25 5.26 -12.36 14.32
N GLU A 26 6.09 -12.50 15.35
CA GLU A 26 5.97 -11.71 16.60
C GLU A 26 5.94 -10.22 16.33
N LYS A 27 6.77 -9.77 15.37
CA LYS A 27 6.80 -8.38 14.91
C LYS A 27 5.44 -7.96 14.33
N THR A 28 4.84 -8.79 13.47
CA THR A 28 3.51 -8.51 12.87
C THR A 28 2.44 -8.41 13.96
N TYR A 29 2.45 -9.35 14.92
CA TYR A 29 1.50 -9.35 16.04
C TYR A 29 1.61 -8.08 16.89
N PHE A 30 2.83 -7.66 17.23
CA PHE A 30 3.06 -6.42 17.98
C PHE A 30 2.46 -5.19 17.28
N TRP A 31 2.66 -5.07 15.97
CA TRP A 31 2.14 -3.96 15.18
C TRP A 31 0.63 -3.94 15.06
N GLU A 32 0.00 -5.11 15.00
CA GLU A 32 -1.45 -5.19 15.04
C GLU A 32 -2.02 -4.75 16.38
N GLN A 33 -1.36 -5.09 17.50
CA GLN A 33 -1.77 -4.59 18.80
C GLN A 33 -1.67 -3.06 18.85
N ILE A 34 -0.59 -2.47 18.34
CA ILE A 34 -0.46 -1.00 18.23
C ILE A 34 -1.61 -0.41 17.40
N LYS A 35 -1.92 -1.00 16.25
CA LYS A 35 -3.01 -0.52 15.38
C LYS A 35 -4.39 -0.66 16.03
N LEU A 36 -4.61 -1.74 16.78
CA LEU A 36 -5.85 -1.95 17.53
C LEU A 36 -5.98 -0.88 18.62
N ILE A 37 -4.92 -0.66 19.42
CA ILE A 37 -4.89 0.39 20.45
C ILE A 37 -5.16 1.76 19.84
N GLN A 38 -4.50 2.10 18.74
CA GLN A 38 -4.73 3.36 18.03
C GLN A 38 -6.19 3.54 17.61
N LYS A 39 -6.81 2.50 17.02
CA LYS A 39 -8.23 2.54 16.63
C LYS A 39 -9.14 2.68 17.83
N THR A 40 -8.86 1.98 18.93
CA THR A 40 -9.60 2.11 20.18
C THR A 40 -9.50 3.53 20.73
N CYS A 41 -8.30 4.14 20.74
CA CYS A 41 -8.12 5.52 21.16
C CYS A 41 -8.94 6.49 20.28
N ILE A 42 -8.92 6.32 18.96
CA ILE A 42 -9.73 7.14 18.03
C ILE A 42 -11.23 7.00 18.34
N ILE A 43 -11.73 5.78 18.54
CA ILE A 43 -13.14 5.54 18.90
C ILE A 43 -13.48 6.21 20.23
N LEU A 44 -12.61 6.08 21.23
CA LEU A 44 -12.82 6.72 22.54
C LEU A 44 -12.86 8.25 22.43
N VAL A 45 -11.98 8.86 21.63
CA VAL A 45 -11.97 10.31 21.41
C VAL A 45 -13.26 10.76 20.71
N ILE A 46 -13.69 10.04 19.67
CA ILE A 46 -14.91 10.38 18.92
C ILE A 46 -16.15 10.28 19.81
N THR A 47 -16.24 9.25 20.64
CA THR A 47 -17.42 8.98 21.49
C THR A 47 -17.50 9.86 22.73
N ASN A 48 -16.39 10.23 23.37
CA ASN A 48 -16.42 11.00 24.61
C ASN A 48 -16.47 12.53 24.37
N PHE A 49 -15.97 13.03 23.24
CA PHE A 49 -15.85 14.48 22.99
C PHE A 49 -16.87 15.00 21.98
N GLU A 50 -18.11 14.53 22.01
CA GLU A 50 -19.14 14.88 21.01
C GLU A 50 -19.29 16.39 20.79
N ASN A 51 -19.35 17.17 21.88
CA ASN A 51 -19.67 18.60 21.85
C ASN A 51 -18.48 19.54 21.58
N ASN A 52 -17.25 19.13 21.90
CA ASN A 52 -16.07 20.00 21.75
C ASN A 52 -15.26 19.58 20.51
N VAL A 53 -15.55 20.23 19.37
CA VAL A 53 -14.93 19.89 18.08
C VAL A 53 -13.42 20.15 18.09
N LEU A 54 -12.97 21.26 18.68
CA LEU A 54 -11.54 21.61 18.73
C LEU A 54 -10.75 20.59 19.57
N LEU A 55 -11.26 20.21 20.75
CA LEU A 55 -10.62 19.21 21.59
C LEU A 55 -10.61 17.83 20.91
N LYS A 56 -11.69 17.49 20.19
CA LYS A 56 -11.80 16.25 19.43
C LYS A 56 -10.77 16.18 18.30
N THR A 57 -10.64 17.23 17.50
CA THR A 57 -9.69 17.24 16.36
C THR A 57 -8.25 17.24 16.82
N THR A 58 -7.91 17.97 17.88
CA THR A 58 -6.55 17.97 18.46
C THR A 58 -6.16 16.60 19.02
N LEU A 59 -7.04 15.96 19.80
CA LEU A 59 -6.79 14.60 20.31
C LEU A 59 -6.68 13.55 19.19
N LEU A 60 -7.50 13.66 18.15
CA LEU A 60 -7.39 12.81 16.96
C LEU A 60 -6.05 13.02 16.24
N GLY A 61 -5.63 14.28 16.08
CA GLY A 61 -4.34 14.64 15.50
C GLY A 61 -3.18 13.99 16.26
N ILE A 62 -3.16 14.14 17.59
CA ILE A 62 -2.14 13.52 18.47
C ILE A 62 -2.13 11.99 18.34
N CYS A 63 -3.30 11.35 18.29
CA CYS A 63 -3.39 9.89 18.13
C CYS A 63 -2.79 9.42 16.79
N VAL A 64 -3.02 10.18 15.71
CA VAL A 64 -2.47 9.87 14.39
C VAL A 64 -0.96 10.13 14.36
N GLU A 65 -0.51 11.27 14.89
CA GLU A 65 0.91 11.65 14.92
C GLU A 65 1.75 10.69 15.77
N ALA A 66 1.26 10.28 16.94
CA ALA A 66 1.92 9.29 17.79
C ALA A 66 2.16 7.97 17.04
N TYR A 67 1.16 7.52 16.27
CA TYR A 67 1.33 6.33 15.41
C TYR A 67 2.39 6.57 14.32
N GLN A 68 2.38 7.74 13.67
CA GLN A 68 3.36 8.04 12.61
C GLN A 68 4.79 8.05 13.15
N VAL A 69 5.04 8.66 14.32
CA VAL A 69 6.36 8.64 14.97
C VAL A 69 6.82 7.22 15.25
N LEU A 70 5.93 6.37 15.78
CA LEU A 70 6.23 4.96 15.99
C LEU A 70 6.53 4.24 14.67
N ALA A 71 5.75 4.49 13.62
CA ALA A 71 5.90 3.88 12.30
C ALA A 71 7.22 4.25 11.61
N ILE A 72 7.68 5.51 11.74
CA ILE A 72 8.96 5.98 11.21
C ILE A 72 10.12 5.21 11.85
N ASN A 73 10.12 5.09 13.17
CA ASN A 73 11.22 4.50 13.92
C ASN A 73 11.29 2.98 13.74
N ASN A 74 10.13 2.31 13.78
CA ASN A 74 10.09 0.86 13.93
C ASN A 74 9.75 0.11 12.62
N LYS A 75 9.33 0.82 11.56
CA LYS A 75 9.03 0.31 10.20
C LYS A 75 8.13 -0.95 10.22
N PRO A 76 6.79 -0.80 10.27
CA PRO A 76 5.85 -1.90 10.47
C PRO A 76 5.93 -3.00 9.41
N TYR A 77 6.21 -2.65 8.16
CA TYR A 77 6.23 -3.57 7.04
C TYR A 77 7.65 -3.97 6.65
N ILE A 78 7.82 -5.21 6.19
CA ILE A 78 9.07 -5.70 5.61
C ILE A 78 9.37 -4.96 4.29
N ILE A 79 8.33 -4.68 3.51
CA ILE A 79 8.44 -3.99 2.23
C ILE A 79 8.48 -2.48 2.47
N SER A 80 9.58 -1.83 2.10
CA SER A 80 9.80 -0.38 2.29
C SER A 80 8.71 0.48 1.64
N LYS A 81 8.25 0.09 0.44
CA LYS A 81 7.15 0.78 -0.26
C LYS A 81 5.88 0.87 0.61
N PHE A 82 5.57 -0.17 1.38
CA PHE A 82 4.38 -0.18 2.24
C PHE A 82 4.56 0.72 3.47
N ASN A 83 5.76 0.82 4.03
CA ASN A 83 6.04 1.80 5.09
C ASN A 83 5.83 3.23 4.58
N ASN A 84 6.34 3.55 3.39
CA ASN A 84 6.19 4.89 2.82
C ASN A 84 4.72 5.22 2.54
N LEU A 85 3.95 4.26 2.01
CA LEU A 85 2.52 4.44 1.75
C LEU A 85 1.73 4.65 3.05
N ASP A 86 2.09 3.94 4.13
CA ASP A 86 1.45 4.07 5.45
C ASP A 86 1.75 5.43 6.08
N LEU A 87 2.99 5.93 5.93
CA LEU A 87 3.35 7.28 6.37
C LEU A 87 2.62 8.37 5.58
N GLN A 88 2.59 8.24 4.26
CA GLN A 88 1.88 9.18 3.38
C GLN A 88 0.38 9.21 3.66
N SER A 89 -0.25 8.05 3.87
CA SER A 89 -1.68 7.99 4.22
C SER A 89 -1.96 8.64 5.58
N GLY A 90 -1.08 8.43 6.57
CA GLY A 90 -1.15 9.15 7.84
C GLY A 90 -1.03 10.66 7.68
N GLN A 91 -0.15 11.15 6.79
CA GLN A 91 0.03 12.59 6.56
C GLN A 91 -1.21 13.20 5.91
N ILE A 92 -1.77 12.52 4.90
CA ILE A 92 -3.04 12.90 4.27
C ILE A 92 -4.15 12.98 5.33
N CYS A 93 -4.21 12.00 6.25
CA CYS A 93 -5.17 12.00 7.34
C CYS A 93 -4.97 13.19 8.30
N LEU A 94 -3.74 13.48 8.69
CA LEU A 94 -3.42 14.62 9.57
C LEU A 94 -3.80 15.97 8.92
N ILE A 95 -3.49 16.15 7.64
CA ILE A 95 -3.90 17.34 6.88
C ILE A 95 -5.42 17.47 6.82
N ALA A 96 -6.13 16.36 6.64
CA ALA A 96 -7.60 16.37 6.63
C ALA A 96 -8.19 16.75 8.00
N ILE A 97 -7.62 16.23 9.10
CA ILE A 97 -8.03 16.61 10.47
C ILE A 97 -7.77 18.11 10.68
N PHE A 98 -6.61 18.60 10.26
CA PHE A 98 -6.25 20.01 10.41
C PHE A 98 -7.17 20.92 9.57
N LEU A 99 -7.53 20.52 8.36
CA LEU A 99 -8.50 21.23 7.53
C LEU A 99 -9.87 21.35 8.20
N VAL A 100 -10.34 20.28 8.85
CA VAL A 100 -11.60 20.29 9.62
C VAL A 100 -11.49 21.25 10.82
N ALA A 101 -10.37 21.23 11.53
CA ALA A 101 -10.12 22.14 12.64
C ALA A 101 -10.10 23.61 12.19
N THR A 102 -9.38 23.93 11.11
CA THR A 102 -9.35 25.29 10.54
C THR A 102 -10.73 25.75 10.11
N LYS A 103 -11.51 24.89 9.45
CA LYS A 103 -12.87 25.23 9.02
C LYS A 103 -13.78 25.52 10.21
N TYR A 104 -13.67 24.75 11.28
CA TYR A 104 -14.45 24.98 12.50
C TYR A 104 -14.08 26.31 13.17
N GLU A 105 -12.79 26.57 13.38
CA GLU A 105 -12.32 27.83 13.97
C GLU A 105 -12.73 29.06 13.13
N SER A 106 -12.73 28.93 11.80
CA SER A 106 -13.25 29.95 10.88
C SER A 106 -14.69 30.36 11.20
N GLN A 107 -15.54 29.38 11.45
CA GLN A 107 -16.98 29.58 11.68
C GLN A 107 -17.22 30.23 13.04
N VAL A 108 -16.38 29.92 14.02
CA VAL A 108 -16.49 30.46 15.38
C VAL A 108 -15.97 31.89 15.46
N LEU A 109 -14.84 32.20 14.82
CA LEU A 109 -14.14 33.49 14.96
C LEU A 109 -14.57 34.57 13.94
N GLN A 110 -15.42 34.23 12.95
CA GLN A 110 -15.86 35.14 11.86
C GLN A 110 -14.71 35.80 11.07
N ASN A 111 -13.50 35.25 11.15
CA ASN A 111 -12.31 35.73 10.43
C ASN A 111 -12.18 35.00 9.08
N ASP A 112 -12.96 35.45 8.10
CA ASP A 112 -13.13 34.71 6.84
C ASP A 112 -11.88 34.71 5.94
N PHE A 113 -11.16 35.84 5.83
CA PHE A 113 -10.10 35.98 4.84
C PHE A 113 -8.88 35.08 5.12
N PHE A 114 -8.31 35.16 6.33
CA PHE A 114 -7.11 34.38 6.68
C PHE A 114 -7.40 32.88 6.72
N SER A 115 -8.57 32.51 7.23
CA SER A 115 -9.00 31.11 7.28
C SER A 115 -9.22 30.54 5.87
N MET A 116 -9.86 31.30 4.96
CA MET A 116 -10.03 30.87 3.57
C MET A 116 -8.69 30.65 2.88
N PHE A 117 -7.73 31.55 3.07
CA PHE A 117 -6.38 31.41 2.53
C PHE A 117 -5.69 30.13 3.05
N LEU A 118 -5.77 29.88 4.36
CA LEU A 118 -5.20 28.68 4.99
C LEU A 118 -5.87 27.40 4.46
N GLN A 119 -7.20 27.39 4.32
CA GLN A 119 -7.94 26.25 3.75
C GLN A 119 -7.52 25.95 2.31
N ILE A 120 -7.33 26.98 1.47
CA ILE A 120 -6.85 26.80 0.09
C ILE A 120 -5.46 26.14 0.08
N ILE A 121 -4.54 26.60 0.93
CA ILE A 121 -3.20 26.01 1.05
C ILE A 121 -3.31 24.54 1.47
N LEU A 122 -4.13 24.22 2.47
CA LEU A 122 -4.31 22.84 2.93
C LEU A 122 -4.92 21.94 1.85
N ILE A 123 -5.90 22.44 1.09
CA ILE A 123 -6.50 21.70 -0.03
C ILE A 123 -5.46 21.43 -1.12
N LEU A 124 -4.66 22.43 -1.50
CA LEU A 124 -3.58 22.26 -2.48
C LEU A 124 -2.55 21.24 -2.00
N LEU A 125 -2.19 21.27 -0.71
CA LEU A 125 -1.25 20.33 -0.12
C LEU A 125 -1.83 18.92 -0.10
N LEU A 126 -3.12 18.76 0.25
CA LEU A 126 -3.84 17.48 0.21
C LEU A 126 -3.87 16.89 -1.20
N ILE A 127 -4.17 17.71 -2.22
CA ILE A 127 -4.17 17.29 -3.62
C ILE A 127 -2.76 16.86 -4.05
N ARG A 128 -1.75 17.67 -3.76
CA ARG A 128 -0.34 17.38 -4.09
C ARG A 128 0.13 16.07 -3.48
N LEU A 129 -0.22 15.81 -2.22
CA LEU A 129 0.17 14.59 -1.50
C LEU A 129 -0.61 13.36 -1.96
N SER A 130 -1.88 13.53 -2.33
CA SER A 130 -2.76 12.43 -2.78
C SER A 130 -2.54 12.05 -4.25
N PHE A 131 -2.09 12.98 -5.09
CA PHE A 131 -1.85 12.75 -6.51
C PHE A 131 -0.95 11.53 -6.84
N PRO A 132 0.25 11.35 -6.23
CA PRO A 132 1.09 10.19 -6.51
C PRO A 132 0.40 8.88 -6.12
N PHE A 133 -0.37 8.88 -5.03
CA PHE A 133 -1.13 7.72 -4.57
C PHE A 133 -2.23 7.33 -5.58
N ILE A 134 -3.04 8.30 -6.01
CA ILE A 134 -4.09 8.10 -7.02
C ILE A 134 -3.48 7.62 -8.34
N LYS A 135 -2.38 8.22 -8.78
CA LYS A 135 -1.65 7.83 -9.99
C LYS A 135 -1.16 6.39 -9.92
N ASP A 136 -0.55 5.98 -8.81
CA ASP A 136 -0.07 4.60 -8.61
C ASP A 136 -1.23 3.59 -8.67
N ILE A 137 -2.36 3.90 -8.03
CA ILE A 137 -3.57 3.06 -8.10
C ILE A 137 -4.08 2.98 -9.53
N LEU A 138 -4.20 4.10 -10.23
CA LEU A 138 -4.65 4.13 -11.63
C LEU A 138 -3.73 3.34 -12.55
N ILE A 139 -2.41 3.42 -12.36
CA ILE A 139 -1.44 2.64 -13.15
C ILE A 139 -1.60 1.14 -12.86
N LEU A 140 -1.78 0.75 -11.60
CA LEU A 140 -1.93 -0.65 -11.22
C LEU A 140 -3.26 -1.24 -11.72
N TYR A 141 -4.34 -0.48 -11.59
CA TYR A 141 -5.65 -0.83 -12.13
C TYR A 141 -5.65 -0.88 -13.65
N SER A 142 -5.13 0.14 -14.33
CA SER A 142 -5.04 0.14 -15.80
C SER A 142 -4.27 -1.07 -16.31
N LYS A 143 -3.16 -1.47 -15.69
CA LYS A 143 -2.44 -2.72 -16.03
C LYS A 143 -3.29 -3.97 -15.84
N LYS A 144 -4.04 -4.07 -14.74
CA LYS A 144 -4.91 -5.22 -14.44
C LYS A 144 -6.08 -5.32 -15.41
N TYR A 145 -6.71 -4.20 -15.73
CA TYR A 145 -7.86 -4.13 -16.62
C TYR A 145 -7.48 -3.97 -18.09
N GLN A 146 -6.19 -3.84 -18.41
CA GLN A 146 -5.71 -3.68 -19.79
C GLN A 146 -6.19 -4.83 -20.68
N LEU A 147 -6.10 -6.08 -20.22
CA LEU A 147 -6.52 -7.26 -20.98
C LEU A 147 -8.01 -7.26 -21.33
N PRO A 148 -8.94 -7.20 -20.35
CA PRO A 148 -10.37 -7.21 -20.66
C PRO A 148 -10.83 -5.97 -21.45
N VAL A 149 -10.21 -4.81 -21.21
CA VAL A 149 -10.47 -3.60 -21.99
C VAL A 149 -9.99 -3.78 -23.42
N LEU A 150 -8.77 -4.30 -23.63
CA LEU A 150 -8.21 -4.55 -24.95
C LEU A 150 -9.04 -5.57 -25.75
N THR A 151 -9.56 -6.62 -25.10
CA THR A 151 -10.43 -7.60 -25.78
C THR A 151 -11.76 -6.99 -26.23
N LYS A 152 -12.36 -6.11 -25.41
CA LYS A 152 -13.58 -5.39 -25.78
C LYS A 152 -13.30 -4.37 -26.88
N LEU A 153 -12.21 -3.62 -26.75
CA LEU A 153 -11.77 -2.64 -27.75
C LEU A 153 -11.52 -3.33 -29.09
N HIS A 154 -10.83 -4.47 -29.10
CA HIS A 154 -10.59 -5.27 -30.30
C HIS A 154 -11.90 -5.73 -30.95
N SER A 155 -12.89 -6.19 -30.17
CA SER A 155 -14.20 -6.56 -30.75
C SER A 155 -14.93 -5.38 -31.40
N VAL A 156 -14.84 -4.19 -30.80
CA VAL A 156 -15.46 -2.97 -31.34
C VAL A 156 -14.69 -2.46 -32.57
N LEU A 157 -13.36 -2.46 -32.52
CA LEU A 157 -12.48 -2.05 -33.62
C LEU A 157 -12.64 -2.93 -34.85
N LYS A 158 -12.80 -4.25 -34.66
CA LYS A 158 -13.06 -5.19 -35.74
C LYS A 158 -14.43 -4.95 -36.40
N GLN A 159 -15.39 -4.44 -35.65
CA GLN A 159 -16.73 -4.12 -36.16
C GLN A 159 -16.77 -2.77 -36.88
N SER A 160 -15.87 -1.84 -36.53
CA SER A 160 -15.74 -0.55 -37.21
C SER A 160 -14.93 -0.67 -38.50
N ASN A 161 -15.58 -0.50 -39.65
CA ASN A 161 -14.95 -0.56 -40.97
C ASN A 161 -14.24 0.76 -41.37
N ILE A 162 -13.66 1.45 -40.40
CA ILE A 162 -13.05 2.78 -40.59
C ILE A 162 -11.54 2.61 -40.74
N ASN A 163 -10.99 3.04 -41.88
CA ASN A 163 -9.57 2.85 -42.25
C ASN A 163 -8.57 3.40 -41.21
N LEU A 164 -8.93 4.44 -40.46
CA LEU A 164 -8.08 5.00 -39.38
C LEU A 164 -7.80 3.99 -38.26
N PHE A 165 -8.72 3.06 -38.01
CA PHE A 165 -8.59 2.05 -36.96
C PHE A 165 -7.84 0.80 -37.41
N LYS A 166 -7.53 0.66 -38.71
CA LYS A 166 -6.81 -0.52 -39.23
C LYS A 166 -5.39 -0.60 -38.67
N ASN A 167 -4.68 0.53 -38.61
CA ASN A 167 -3.33 0.60 -38.04
C ASN A 167 -3.32 0.37 -36.53
N ILE A 168 -4.34 0.89 -35.82
CA ILE A 168 -4.52 0.68 -34.38
C ILE A 168 -4.85 -0.80 -34.11
N GLY A 169 -5.69 -1.41 -34.93
CA GLY A 169 -6.03 -2.84 -34.86
C GLY A 169 -4.79 -3.73 -34.97
N ILE A 170 -3.92 -3.49 -35.97
CA ILE A 170 -2.68 -4.24 -36.14
C ILE A 170 -1.76 -4.12 -34.91
N TYR A 171 -1.62 -2.92 -34.34
CA TYR A 171 -0.82 -2.72 -33.13
C TYR A 171 -1.41 -3.46 -31.91
N VAL A 172 -2.74 -3.38 -31.75
CA VAL A 172 -3.48 -4.08 -30.68
C VAL A 172 -3.32 -5.60 -30.82
N ASP A 173 -3.39 -6.13 -32.04
CA ASP A 173 -3.20 -7.56 -32.33
C ASP A 173 -1.79 -8.04 -31.98
N GLN A 174 -0.78 -7.25 -32.34
CA GLN A 174 0.62 -7.56 -32.00
C GLN A 174 0.83 -7.60 -30.48
N GLU A 175 0.28 -6.64 -29.73
CA GLU A 175 0.36 -6.61 -28.27
C GLU A 175 -0.43 -7.76 -27.63
N PHE A 176 -1.58 -8.11 -28.18
CA PHE A 176 -2.37 -9.24 -27.73
C PHE A 176 -1.61 -10.58 -27.89
N GLU A 177 -1.03 -10.82 -29.07
CA GLU A 177 -0.24 -12.03 -29.35
C GLU A 177 1.02 -12.13 -28.50
N LYS A 178 1.75 -11.03 -28.29
CA LYS A 178 2.91 -11.01 -27.37
C LYS A 178 2.51 -11.44 -25.95
N ARG A 179 1.39 -10.94 -25.44
CA ARG A 179 0.90 -11.27 -24.09
C ARG A 179 0.40 -12.69 -23.97
N LYS A 180 -0.28 -13.21 -25.01
CA LYS A 180 -0.70 -14.61 -25.09
C LYS A 180 0.50 -15.56 -25.06
N LYS A 181 1.57 -15.26 -25.82
CA LYS A 181 2.84 -15.99 -25.78
C LYS A 181 3.49 -15.96 -24.40
N LEU A 182 3.53 -14.80 -23.75
CA LEU A 182 4.06 -14.66 -22.39
C LEU A 182 3.29 -15.55 -21.39
N GLN A 183 1.95 -15.55 -21.44
CA GLN A 183 1.12 -16.41 -20.58
C GLN A 183 1.38 -17.90 -20.81
N MET A 184 1.48 -18.32 -22.08
CA MET A 184 1.84 -19.71 -22.40
C MET A 184 3.22 -20.08 -21.87
N ASN A 185 4.21 -19.18 -21.96
CA ASN A 185 5.55 -19.42 -21.43
C ASN A 185 5.56 -19.53 -19.90
N ILE A 186 4.79 -18.69 -19.19
CA ILE A 186 4.62 -18.79 -17.73
C ILE A 186 3.95 -20.11 -17.34
N GLN A 187 2.93 -20.55 -18.08
CA GLN A 187 2.27 -21.83 -17.85
C GLN A 187 3.22 -23.02 -18.07
N LYS A 188 3.99 -23.01 -19.17
CA LYS A 188 5.04 -24.00 -19.43
C LYS A 188 6.07 -24.05 -18.31
N MET A 189 6.55 -22.89 -17.86
CA MET A 189 7.49 -22.79 -16.74
C MET A 189 6.90 -23.36 -15.45
N LYS A 190 5.62 -23.06 -15.15
CA LYS A 190 4.91 -23.60 -13.98
C LYS A 190 4.78 -25.12 -14.05
N LEU A 191 4.45 -25.68 -15.21
CA LEU A 191 4.38 -27.14 -15.43
C LEU A 191 5.75 -27.81 -15.25
N ILE A 192 6.83 -27.19 -15.75
CA ILE A 192 8.20 -27.69 -15.57
C ILE A 192 8.61 -27.68 -14.09
N LEU A 193 8.27 -26.62 -13.36
CA LEU A 193 8.51 -26.56 -11.92
C LEU A 193 7.69 -27.62 -11.19
N GLN A 194 6.41 -27.79 -11.54
CA GLN A 194 5.56 -28.82 -10.96
C GLN A 194 6.06 -30.23 -11.28
N SER A 195 6.57 -30.52 -12.47
CA SER A 195 7.10 -31.85 -12.80
C SER A 195 8.43 -32.13 -12.12
N LYS A 196 9.31 -31.13 -12.00
CA LYS A 196 10.60 -31.26 -11.29
C LYS A 196 10.47 -31.43 -9.78
N TYR A 197 9.46 -30.82 -9.17
CA TYR A 197 9.27 -30.82 -7.71
C TYR A 197 8.07 -31.65 -7.23
N GLY A 198 7.20 -32.12 -8.13
CA GLY A 198 5.97 -32.85 -7.81
C GLY A 198 6.13 -34.37 -7.70
N ASN A 199 7.19 -34.95 -8.27
CA ASN A 199 7.49 -36.38 -8.13
C ASN A 199 8.49 -36.62 -6.99
N GLY A 200 7.97 -36.79 -5.76
CA GLY A 200 8.52 -37.83 -4.88
C GLY A 200 9.47 -37.43 -3.75
N LYS A 201 9.64 -36.16 -3.39
CA LYS A 201 10.07 -35.80 -2.02
C LYS A 201 9.34 -34.55 -1.57
N GLU A 202 8.48 -34.68 -0.56
CA GLU A 202 8.13 -33.56 0.30
C GLU A 202 9.45 -33.00 0.84
N ILE A 203 9.97 -31.97 0.19
CA ILE A 203 10.96 -31.10 0.80
C ILE A 203 10.18 -30.41 1.92
N SER A 204 10.32 -30.94 3.12
CA SER A 204 9.97 -30.23 4.33
C SER A 204 10.74 -28.91 4.30
N PHE A 205 10.08 -27.82 3.91
CA PHE A 205 10.57 -26.44 4.04
C PHE A 205 10.68 -26.01 5.52
N THR A 206 10.95 -26.95 6.44
CA THR A 206 11.10 -26.71 7.88
C THR A 206 12.45 -26.13 8.25
N LYS A 207 13.41 -26.05 7.32
CA LYS A 207 14.60 -25.22 7.48
C LYS A 207 14.73 -24.29 6.29
N ARG A 208 14.29 -23.03 6.47
CA ARG A 208 14.76 -21.94 5.62
C ARG A 208 16.29 -21.98 5.63
N PRO A 209 16.97 -21.83 4.48
CA PRO A 209 18.37 -21.47 4.49
C PRO A 209 18.46 -20.18 5.30
N ILE A 210 19.22 -20.21 6.40
CA ILE A 210 19.68 -18.99 7.05
C ILE A 210 20.46 -18.27 5.95
N LEU A 211 19.88 -17.19 5.42
CA LEU A 211 20.66 -16.21 4.68
C LEU A 211 21.74 -15.76 5.66
N LYS A 212 22.94 -16.36 5.54
CA LYS A 212 24.15 -15.73 6.04
C LYS A 212 24.20 -14.41 5.28
N SER A 213 23.80 -13.33 5.96
CA SER A 213 24.10 -11.99 5.52
C SER A 213 25.59 -11.98 5.24
N ASN A 214 25.98 -11.89 3.98
CA ASN A 214 27.36 -11.69 3.62
C ASN A 214 27.78 -10.38 4.29
N THR A 215 28.58 -10.48 5.33
CA THR A 215 29.25 -9.37 6.03
C THR A 215 30.36 -8.73 5.18
N TYR A 216 30.37 -8.99 3.88
CA TYR A 216 31.28 -8.41 2.89
C TYR A 216 30.50 -7.52 1.91
N SER A 217 29.92 -6.45 2.45
CA SER A 217 29.70 -5.21 1.70
C SER A 217 29.87 -4.00 2.63
N LYS A 218 30.95 -4.02 3.42
CA LYS A 218 31.65 -2.81 3.84
C LYS A 218 32.62 -2.47 2.71
N THR A 219 32.20 -1.60 1.78
CA THR A 219 33.05 -0.66 0.98
C THR A 219 32.28 -0.15 -0.25
N SER A 220 31.44 0.86 -0.04
CA SER A 220 31.27 1.98 -0.98
C SER A 220 30.38 3.05 -0.34
N PHE A 221 30.89 3.58 0.78
CA PHE A 221 30.65 4.99 1.08
C PHE A 221 31.33 5.78 -0.05
N ILE A 222 30.56 6.26 -1.01
CA ILE A 222 30.95 7.43 -1.78
C ILE A 222 30.31 8.61 -1.06
N GLU A 223 31.14 9.33 -0.34
CA GLU A 223 30.92 10.70 0.08
C GLU A 223 30.57 11.53 -1.16
N ILE A 224 29.36 12.11 -1.19
CA ILE A 224 29.11 13.31 -1.98
C ILE A 224 29.10 14.46 -0.97
N ASN A 225 30.30 14.96 -0.69
CA ASN A 225 30.49 16.31 -0.17
C ASN A 225 30.05 17.27 -1.27
N ASN A 226 28.88 17.90 -1.08
CA ASN A 226 28.62 19.20 -1.71
C ASN A 226 28.68 20.26 -0.61
N GLN A 227 29.88 20.78 -0.42
CA GLN A 227 30.08 22.16 0.01
C GLN A 227 29.56 23.06 -1.11
N GLN A 228 28.54 23.87 -0.85
CA GLN A 228 28.46 25.23 -1.38
C GLN A 228 27.92 26.12 -0.27
N GLN A 229 28.84 26.85 0.35
CA GLN A 229 28.57 28.10 1.05
C GLN A 229 28.45 29.22 0.02
N PHE A 230 27.65 30.23 0.42
CA PHE A 230 27.30 31.49 -0.23
C PHE A 230 26.09 31.44 -1.18
#